data_AF-X1T6A8-F1
#
_entry.id   AF-X1T6A8-F1
#
_cell.length_a   1.000
_cell.length_b   1.000
_cell.length_c   1.000
_cell.angle_alpha   90.00
_cell.angle_beta   90.00
_cell.angle_gamma   90.00
#
_symmetry.space_group_name_H-M   'P 1'
#
loop_
_entity.id
_entity.type
_entity.pdbx_description
1 polymer ?
#
loop_
_entity_poly.entity_id
_entity_poly.type
_entity_poly.pdbx_seq_one_letter_code
_entity_poly.pdbx_strand_id
1 'polypeptide(L)'
;EDYLVPVARLWQERKEEARLIPGIFRTDEPVFNVPRLGKNHVRAWQDRELIALNKEGRRIYLWHPWEKGIASVEPYVYEDLPIYKYLQELAKRGEDIEEYKSIWYYY
;
A
#
# COMPACT_ATOMS: atom_id res chain seq x y z
N GLU A 1 -1.71 -14.89 14.53
CA GLU A 1 -2.36 -13.61 14.19
C GLU A 1 -2.20 -13.37 12.70
N ASP A 2 -3.19 -12.72 12.09
CA ASP A 2 -3.13 -12.35 10.67
C ASP A 2 -2.08 -11.25 10.49
N TYR A 3 -1.01 -11.57 9.77
CA TYR A 3 0.05 -10.61 9.42
C TYR A 3 -0.44 -9.73 8.27
N LEU A 4 -0.76 -8.47 8.57
CA LEU A 4 -1.13 -7.47 7.58
C LEU A 4 0.09 -6.65 7.16
N VAL A 5 0.19 -6.40 5.86
CA VAL A 5 1.24 -5.58 5.26
C VAL A 5 0.67 -4.20 4.92
N PRO A 6 1.27 -3.09 5.41
CA PRO A 6 0.82 -1.74 5.06
C PRO A 6 0.87 -1.50 3.56
N VAL A 7 -0.04 -0.68 3.04
CA VAL A 7 -0.09 -0.31 1.61
C VAL A 7 1.24 0.32 1.16
N ALA A 8 1.86 1.10 2.05
CA ALA A 8 3.18 1.69 1.82
C ALA A 8 4.28 0.64 1.60
N ARG A 9 4.22 -0.51 2.30
CA ARG A 9 5.20 -1.59 2.11
C ARG A 9 5.02 -2.27 0.75
N LEU A 10 3.78 -2.51 0.33
CA LEU A 10 3.48 -3.06 -1.01
C LEU A 10 4.03 -2.17 -2.14
N TRP A 11 3.98 -0.84 -1.93
CA TRP A 11 4.59 0.12 -2.85
C TRP A 11 6.11 0.06 -2.87
N GLN A 12 6.72 -0.01 -1.70
CA GLN A 12 8.16 -0.09 -1.55
C GLN A 12 8.70 -1.35 -2.24
N GLU A 13 8.12 -2.51 -1.92
CA GLU A 13 8.50 -3.81 -2.44
C GLU A 13 8.47 -3.83 -3.97
N ARG A 14 7.38 -3.33 -4.57
CA ARG A 14 7.27 -3.19 -6.04
C ARG A 14 8.44 -2.41 -6.65
N LYS A 15 8.88 -1.33 -6.01
CA LYS A 15 9.98 -0.49 -6.53
C LYS A 15 11.34 -1.15 -6.33
N GLU A 16 11.50 -1.95 -5.28
CA GLU A 16 12.70 -2.75 -5.00
C GLU A 16 12.84 -3.91 -6.01
N GLU A 17 11.77 -4.66 -6.26
CA GLU A 17 11.77 -5.81 -7.17
C GLU A 17 12.02 -5.44 -8.63
N ALA A 18 11.55 -4.27 -9.08
CA ALA A 18 11.81 -3.76 -10.44
C ALA A 18 13.31 -3.56 -10.75
N ARG A 19 14.20 -3.67 -9.76
CA ARG A 19 15.65 -3.42 -9.90
C ARG A 19 16.51 -4.67 -9.89
N LEU A 20 15.95 -5.87 -9.77
CA LEU A 20 16.76 -7.10 -9.65
C LEU A 20 17.59 -7.36 -10.92
N ILE A 21 17.05 -7.11 -12.11
CA ILE A 21 17.77 -7.31 -13.38
C ILE A 21 17.35 -6.23 -14.40
N PRO A 22 18.29 -5.44 -14.97
CA PRO A 22 17.98 -4.48 -16.01
C PRO A 22 17.42 -5.19 -17.25
N GLY A 23 16.29 -4.70 -17.77
CA GLY A 23 15.63 -5.23 -18.97
C GLY A 23 14.61 -6.34 -18.73
N ILE A 24 14.42 -6.79 -17.48
CA ILE A 24 13.33 -7.70 -17.10
C ILE A 24 12.28 -6.90 -16.33
N PHE A 25 11.03 -6.94 -16.80
CA PHE A 25 9.88 -6.33 -16.12
C PHE A 25 8.96 -7.43 -15.60
N ARG A 26 8.72 -7.43 -14.29
CA ARG A 26 7.69 -8.28 -13.67
C ARG A 26 6.30 -7.76 -14.04
N THR A 27 5.46 -8.64 -14.56
CA THR A 27 4.06 -8.32 -14.92
C THR A 27 3.09 -8.57 -13.78
N ASP A 28 3.50 -9.32 -12.76
CA ASP A 28 2.78 -9.49 -11.52
C ASP A 28 2.78 -8.19 -10.73
N GLU A 29 1.59 -7.79 -10.27
CA GLU A 29 1.41 -6.53 -9.55
C GLU A 29 0.51 -6.73 -8.33
N PRO A 30 0.84 -6.10 -7.20
CA PRO A 30 -0.06 -6.11 -6.05
C PRO A 30 -1.34 -5.37 -6.41
N VAL A 31 -2.47 -6.06 -6.20
CA VAL A 31 -3.82 -5.51 -6.33
C VAL A 31 -4.47 -5.48 -4.96
N PHE A 32 -5.16 -4.39 -4.66
CA PHE A 32 -5.94 -4.25 -3.44
C PHE A 32 -7.41 -4.50 -3.77
N ASN A 33 -8.03 -5.43 -3.05
CA ASN A 33 -9.45 -5.73 -3.22
C ASN A 33 -10.26 -4.73 -2.41
N VAL A 34 -10.74 -3.69 -3.09
CA VAL A 34 -11.51 -2.61 -2.47
C VAL A 34 -12.97 -3.05 -2.38
N PRO A 35 -13.57 -3.06 -1.17
CA PRO A 35 -14.98 -3.41 -1.00
C PRO A 35 -15.87 -2.56 -1.91
N ARG A 36 -16.75 -3.22 -2.68
CA ARG A 36 -17.71 -2.62 -3.62
C ARG A 36 -17.12 -1.88 -4.83
N LEU A 37 -15.81 -1.69 -4.89
CA LEU A 37 -15.11 -1.02 -6.02
C LEU A 37 -14.30 -1.98 -6.89
N GLY A 38 -14.12 -3.23 -6.43
CA GLY A 38 -13.41 -4.26 -7.18
C GLY A 38 -11.91 -4.27 -6.87
N LYS A 39 -11.09 -4.56 -7.89
CA LYS A 39 -9.63 -4.65 -7.73
C LYS A 39 -8.98 -3.38 -8.26
N ASN A 40 -8.25 -2.69 -7.39
CA ASN A 40 -7.42 -1.56 -7.78
C ASN A 40 -5.95 -1.96 -7.78
N HIS A 41 -5.21 -1.51 -8.79
CA HIS A 41 -3.76 -1.71 -8.82
C HIS A 41 -3.14 -0.79 -7.78
N VAL A 42 -2.29 -1.34 -6.90
CA VAL A 42 -1.63 -0.54 -5.88
C VAL A 42 -0.77 0.56 -6.52
N ARG A 43 -0.18 0.30 -7.70
CA ARG A 43 0.63 1.24 -8.50
C ARG A 43 -0.13 2.47 -9.01
N ALA A 44 -1.44 2.32 -9.21
CA ALA A 44 -2.26 3.35 -9.83
C ALA A 44 -2.50 4.41 -8.75
N TRP A 45 -1.54 5.31 -8.59
CA TRP A 45 -1.62 6.37 -7.59
C TRP A 45 -2.88 7.21 -7.78
N GLN A 46 -3.39 7.33 -9.01
CA GLN A 46 -4.64 8.01 -9.30
C GLN A 46 -5.85 7.36 -8.61
N ASP A 47 -5.80 6.07 -8.29
CA ASP A 47 -6.91 5.32 -7.72
C ASP A 47 -6.92 5.36 -6.19
N ARG A 48 -5.96 6.04 -5.56
CA ARG A 48 -5.86 6.16 -4.10
C ARG A 48 -5.21 7.47 -3.66
N GLU A 49 -5.80 8.11 -2.67
CA GLU A 49 -5.25 9.33 -2.06
C GLU A 49 -4.98 9.10 -0.57
N LEU A 50 -3.83 9.56 -0.05
CA LEU A 50 -3.59 9.64 1.39
C LEU A 50 -4.27 10.90 1.92
N ILE A 51 -5.38 10.74 2.66
CA ILE A 51 -6.21 11.86 3.10
C ILE A 51 -5.96 12.29 4.55
N ALA A 52 -5.46 11.39 5.40
CA ALA A 52 -5.21 11.70 6.80
C ALA A 52 -4.22 10.74 7.47
N LEU A 53 -3.71 11.19 8.62
CA LEU A 53 -3.02 10.38 9.62
C LEU A 53 -3.80 10.46 10.93
N ASN A 54 -4.17 9.32 11.50
CA ASN A 54 -4.91 9.32 12.77
C ASN A 54 -3.96 9.41 13.98
N LYS A 55 -4.53 9.59 15.18
CA LYS A 55 -3.78 9.68 16.45
C LYS A 55 -2.94 8.44 16.79
N GLU A 56 -3.23 7.30 16.16
CA GLU A 56 -2.51 6.04 16.33
C GLU A 56 -1.38 5.86 15.30
N GLY A 57 -1.18 6.83 14.41
CA GLY A 57 -0.19 6.76 13.33
C GLY A 57 -0.63 5.90 12.14
N ARG A 58 -1.93 5.59 12.02
CA ARG A 58 -2.48 4.91 10.83
C ARG A 58 -2.65 5.91 9.70
N ARG A 59 -2.34 5.44 8.49
CA ARG A 59 -2.62 6.15 7.26
C ARG A 59 -4.04 5.87 6.83
N ILE A 60 -4.78 6.92 6.48
CA ILE A 60 -6.14 6.82 5.97
C ILE A 60 -6.10 7.09 4.48
N TYR A 61 -6.47 6.09 3.71
CA TYR A 61 -6.49 6.14 2.25
C TYR A 61 -7.93 6.25 1.73
N LEU A 62 -8.14 7.14 0.78
CA LEU A 62 -9.38 7.21 0.01
C LEU A 62 -9.15 6.48 -1.32
N TRP A 63 -9.83 5.35 -1.51
CA TRP A 63 -9.77 4.57 -2.75
C TRP A 63 -10.91 4.97 -3.68
N HIS A 64 -10.57 5.23 -4.93
CA HIS A 64 -11.55 5.60 -5.95
C HIS A 64 -11.90 4.41 -6.84
N PRO A 65 -13.14 4.31 -7.36
CA PRO A 65 -13.45 3.39 -8.45
C PRO A 65 -12.52 3.62 -9.63
N TRP A 66 -12.15 2.56 -10.35
CA TRP A 66 -11.53 2.70 -11.67
C TRP A 66 -12.53 3.23 -12.72
N GLU A 67 -13.84 3.02 -12.51
CA GLU A 67 -14.96 3.46 -13.37
C GLU A 67 -15.23 4.99 -13.32
N LYS A 68 -14.22 5.81 -12.98
CA LYS A 68 -14.38 7.26 -12.80
C LYS A 68 -15.05 7.88 -14.03
N GLY A 69 -16.26 8.43 -13.83
CA GLY A 69 -17.03 9.12 -14.87
C GLY A 69 -18.05 8.27 -15.63
N ILE A 70 -18.16 6.96 -15.35
CA ILE A 70 -19.18 6.08 -15.95
C ILE A 70 -20.36 5.90 -14.98
N ALA A 71 -20.07 5.69 -13.70
CA ALA A 71 -21.05 5.58 -12.63
C ALA A 71 -20.59 6.36 -11.38
N SER A 72 -21.52 6.98 -10.67
CA SER A 72 -21.23 7.60 -9.38
C SER A 72 -21.16 6.50 -8.31
N VAL A 73 -19.95 6.01 -8.04
CA VAL A 73 -19.70 5.06 -6.95
C VAL A 73 -18.94 5.79 -5.85
N GLU A 74 -19.39 5.60 -4.61
CA GLU A 74 -18.76 6.21 -3.45
C GLU A 74 -17.32 5.69 -3.27
N PRO A 75 -16.34 6.57 -3.05
CA PRO A 75 -14.99 6.16 -2.69
C PRO A 75 -14.98 5.35 -1.39
N TYR A 76 -13.99 4.46 -1.24
CA TYR A 76 -13.84 3.64 -0.04
C TYR A 76 -12.74 4.20 0.86
N VAL A 77 -13.07 4.48 2.11
CA VAL A 77 -12.09 4.90 3.13
C VAL A 77 -11.48 3.65 3.75
N TYR A 78 -10.15 3.53 3.64
CA TYR A 78 -9.37 2.45 4.23
C TYR A 78 -8.43 2.97 5.30
N GLU A 79 -8.53 2.42 6.51
CA GLU A 79 -7.58 2.65 7.59
C GLU A 79 -6.50 1.57 7.59
N ASP A 80 -5.27 1.97 7.31
CA ASP A 80 -4.14 1.05 7.20
C ASP A 80 -3.52 0.70 8.56
N LEU A 81 -2.65 -0.32 8.57
CA LEU A 81 -1.85 -0.67 9.73
C LEU A 81 -0.80 0.43 10.01
N PRO A 82 -0.56 0.83 11.28
CA PRO A 82 0.55 1.74 11.57
C PRO A 82 1.88 1.14 11.13
N ILE A 83 2.61 1.89 10.30
CA ILE A 83 3.94 1.46 9.81
C ILE A 83 4.87 1.11 10.98
N TYR A 84 4.80 1.87 12.07
CA TYR A 84 5.61 1.59 13.26
C TYR A 84 5.33 0.20 13.85
N LYS A 85 4.05 -0.21 13.94
CA LYS A 85 3.68 -1.55 14.43
C LYS A 85 4.18 -2.64 13.48
N TYR A 86 4.10 -2.39 12.17
CA TYR A 86 4.64 -3.30 11.16
C TYR A 86 6.16 -3.48 11.29
N LEU A 87 6.93 -2.38 11.44
CA LEU A 87 8.38 -2.45 11.62
C LEU A 87 8.77 -3.16 12.92
N GLN A 88 8.02 -2.96 14.01
CA GLN A 88 8.23 -3.71 15.25
C GLN A 88 8.00 -5.21 15.06
N GLU A 89 7.01 -5.60 14.28
CA GLU A 89 6.74 -7.01 13.97
C GLU A 89 7.84 -7.62 13.11
N LEU A 90 8.37 -6.88 12.14
CA LEU A 90 9.57 -7.29 11.38
C LEU A 90 10.78 -7.50 12.29
N ALA A 91 11.06 -6.54 13.18
CA ALA A 91 12.17 -6.64 14.13
C ALA A 91 12.06 -7.89 15.03
N LYS A 92 10.84 -8.22 15.50
CA LYS A 92 10.59 -9.44 16.28
C LYS A 92 10.88 -10.72 15.51
N ARG A 93 10.76 -10.69 14.19
CA ARG A 93 11.08 -11.82 13.29
C ARG A 93 12.56 -11.90 12.93
N GLY A 94 13.37 -10.93 13.36
CA GLY A 94 14.81 -10.89 13.12
C GLY A 94 15.22 -10.11 11.86
N GLU A 95 14.30 -9.38 11.25
CA GLU A 95 14.58 -8.50 10.09
C GLU A 95 15.24 -7.18 10.52
N ASP A 96 16.13 -6.63 9.69
CA ASP A 96 16.73 -5.30 9.92
C ASP A 96 15.78 -4.19 9.44
N ILE A 97 15.20 -3.46 10.39
CA ILE A 97 14.25 -2.37 10.11
C ILE A 97 14.86 -1.21 9.30
N GLU A 98 16.19 -1.06 9.31
CA GLU A 98 16.87 0.00 8.54
C GLU A 98 16.72 -0.19 7.03
N GLU A 99 16.61 -1.43 6.56
CA GLU A 99 16.36 -1.73 5.16
C GLU A 99 14.97 -1.22 4.72
N TYR A 100 14.03 -1.15 5.65
CA TYR A 100 12.64 -0.76 5.40
C TYR A 100 12.37 0.74 5.61
N LYS A 101 13.34 1.53 6.08
CA LYS A 101 13.11 2.94 6.47
C LYS A 101 12.53 3.82 5.36
N SER A 102 12.74 3.44 4.10
CA SER A 102 12.20 4.20 2.97
C SER A 102 10.67 4.10 2.86
N ILE A 103 10.02 3.15 3.55
CA ILE A 103 8.56 2.94 3.57
C ILE A 103 7.76 4.21 3.86
N TRP A 104 8.31 5.11 4.67
CA TRP A 104 7.65 6.37 5.04
C TRP A 104 7.41 7.29 3.85
N TYR A 105 8.19 7.16 2.78
CA TYR A 105 8.11 8.00 1.58
C TYR A 105 7.15 7.47 0.49
N TYR A 106 6.47 6.36 0.73
CA TYR A 106 5.49 5.79 -0.23
C TYR A 106 4.08 6.05 0.26
N TYR A 107 3.25 6.76 -0.52
CA TYR A 107 1.86 7.06 -0.21
C TYR A 107 0.97 6.95 -1.45
#